data_AF-A0A5C8ZYU8-F1
#
_entry.id   AF-A0A5C8ZYU8-F1
#
_cell.length_a   1.000
_cell.length_b   1.000
_cell.length_c   1.000
_cell.angle_alpha   90.00
_cell.angle_beta   90.00
_cell.angle_gamma   90.00
#
_symmetry.space_group_name_H-M   'P 1'
#
loop_
_entity.id
_entity.type
_entity.pdbx_description
1 polymer ?
#
loop_
_entity_poly.entity_id
_entity_poly.type
_entity_poly.pdbx_seq_one_letter_code
_entity_poly.pdbx_strand_id
1 'polypeptide(L)'
;MKTIPRTLLLFAALALPVSAGERLYRYTNAEGNVVIDDKVPSEFVSKGYEVLSSKGKVLEVIPPRRTDEEAREVAEAEAAAREAKEYDRNLLLRYSSVEDIEAARDRALDELKIRIRILESNRITLNQSLASYQSEAADAERRGVEADDKLLEEIDNLQEELAGNEQRIGQRRVELDAVAASYERDIARFEEILDLVKLRQQRERGEL
;
A
#
# COMPACT_ATOMS: atom_id res chain seq x y z
N MET A 1 -12.24 4.91 95.52
CA MET A 1 -13.49 5.48 96.05
C MET A 1 -14.38 5.81 94.86
N LYS A 2 -15.61 5.25 94.86
CA LYS A 2 -16.78 5.54 94.00
C LYS A 2 -16.80 5.09 92.52
N THR A 3 -17.83 4.28 92.30
CA THR A 3 -18.44 3.69 91.10
C THR A 3 -19.44 4.63 90.41
N ILE A 4 -19.93 4.23 89.20
CA ILE A 4 -21.24 4.50 88.52
C ILE A 4 -21.14 5.47 87.31
N PRO A 5 -21.87 5.31 86.16
CA PRO A 5 -22.35 4.11 85.44
C PRO A 5 -22.27 4.16 83.88
N ARG A 6 -22.49 2.98 83.29
CA ARG A 6 -23.24 2.66 82.04
C ARG A 6 -23.99 3.82 81.33
N THR A 7 -23.65 4.02 80.05
CA THR A 7 -24.63 4.30 78.99
C THR A 7 -24.17 3.64 77.69
N LEU A 8 -24.79 2.50 77.34
CA LEU A 8 -24.66 1.87 76.03
C LEU A 8 -25.51 2.70 75.06
N LEU A 9 -24.88 3.38 74.09
CA LEU A 9 -25.59 4.00 72.96
C LEU A 9 -25.48 3.05 71.77
N LEU A 10 -26.58 2.37 71.47
CA LEU A 10 -26.73 1.48 70.33
C LEU A 10 -26.87 2.33 69.06
N PHE A 11 -25.80 2.41 68.26
CA PHE A 11 -25.81 3.08 66.96
C PHE A 11 -26.41 2.13 65.92
N ALA A 12 -27.70 2.28 65.63
CA ALA A 12 -28.35 1.56 64.53
C ALA A 12 -27.88 2.16 63.20
N ALA A 13 -26.96 1.48 62.51
CA ALA A 13 -26.56 1.81 61.16
C ALA A 13 -27.73 1.50 60.20
N LEU A 14 -28.43 2.54 59.77
CA LEU A 14 -29.44 2.46 58.73
C LEU A 14 -28.71 2.31 57.39
N ALA A 15 -28.55 1.08 56.91
CA ALA A 15 -28.10 0.80 55.56
C ALA A 15 -29.21 1.22 54.59
N LEU A 16 -29.06 2.39 53.97
CA LEU A 16 -29.91 2.77 52.84
C LEU A 16 -29.54 1.88 51.64
N PRO A 17 -30.49 1.19 51.00
CA PRO A 17 -30.22 0.51 49.75
C PRO A 17 -29.93 1.59 48.70
N VAL A 18 -28.70 1.60 48.16
CA VAL A 18 -28.41 2.33 46.93
C VAL A 18 -29.30 1.72 45.85
N SER A 19 -30.38 2.42 45.52
CA SER A 19 -31.22 2.07 44.39
C SER A 19 -30.38 2.26 43.13
N ALA A 20 -29.82 1.18 42.61
CA ALA A 20 -29.28 1.16 41.26
C ALA A 20 -30.43 1.55 40.33
N GLY A 21 -30.36 2.76 39.77
CA GLY A 21 -31.40 3.24 38.85
C GLY A 21 -31.58 2.24 37.73
N GLU A 22 -32.80 1.72 37.60
CA GLU A 22 -33.19 0.73 36.61
C GLU A 22 -32.79 1.21 35.22
N ARG A 23 -31.85 0.51 34.59
CA ARG A 23 -31.39 0.81 33.22
C ARG A 23 -32.30 0.06 32.26
N LEU A 24 -32.75 0.75 31.22
CA LEU A 24 -33.53 0.15 30.15
C LEU A 24 -32.69 0.12 28.88
N TYR A 25 -32.94 -0.84 28.01
CA TYR A 25 -32.20 -1.01 26.77
C TYR A 25 -33.16 -0.95 25.59
N ARG A 26 -32.80 -0.17 24.57
CA ARG A 26 -33.59 -0.04 23.35
C ARG A 26 -32.87 -0.73 22.19
N TYR A 27 -33.52 -1.71 21.57
CA TYR A 27 -32.96 -2.49 20.45
C TYR A 27 -34.04 -2.80 19.39
N THR A 28 -33.63 -3.24 18.21
CA THR A 28 -34.53 -3.64 17.13
C THR A 28 -34.67 -5.16 17.09
N ASN A 29 -35.89 -5.68 17.21
CA ASN A 29 -36.17 -7.12 17.21
C ASN A 29 -36.14 -7.74 15.79
N ALA A 30 -36.43 -9.03 15.67
CA ALA A 30 -36.41 -9.75 14.39
C ALA A 30 -37.48 -9.27 13.38
N GLU A 31 -38.57 -8.68 13.87
CA GLU A 31 -39.68 -8.16 13.08
C GLU A 31 -39.46 -6.70 12.64
N GLY A 32 -38.33 -6.09 13.04
CA GLY A 32 -38.03 -4.68 12.76
C GLY A 32 -38.64 -3.70 13.76
N ASN A 33 -39.25 -4.18 14.84
CA ASN A 33 -39.86 -3.35 15.87
C ASN A 33 -38.81 -2.88 16.89
N VAL A 34 -38.90 -1.61 17.30
CA VAL A 34 -38.07 -1.06 18.39
C VAL A 34 -38.67 -1.49 19.72
N VAL A 35 -37.89 -2.22 20.52
CA VAL A 35 -38.27 -2.76 21.83
C VAL A 35 -37.44 -2.06 22.90
N ILE A 36 -38.08 -1.70 24.01
CA ILE A 36 -37.43 -1.21 25.22
C ILE A 36 -37.66 -2.23 26.33
N ASP A 37 -36.57 -2.76 26.89
CA ASP A 37 -36.65 -3.83 27.91
C ASP A 37 -35.54 -3.69 28.96
N ASP A 38 -35.63 -4.44 30.05
CA ASP A 38 -34.64 -4.47 31.13
C ASP A 38 -33.31 -5.12 30.71
N LYS A 39 -33.31 -5.85 29.58
CA LYS A 39 -32.14 -6.53 29.01
C LYS A 39 -32.22 -6.61 27.48
N VAL A 40 -31.08 -6.70 26.82
CA VAL A 40 -30.99 -7.03 25.39
C VAL A 40 -30.78 -8.54 25.24
N PRO A 41 -31.69 -9.28 24.56
CA PRO A 41 -31.45 -10.68 24.22
C PRO A 41 -30.18 -10.84 23.40
N SER A 42 -29.43 -11.92 23.64
CA SER A 42 -28.10 -12.14 23.05
C SER A 42 -28.07 -12.09 21.52
N GLU A 43 -29.18 -12.46 20.87
CA GLU A 43 -29.34 -12.46 19.41
C GLU A 43 -29.41 -11.05 18.78
N PHE A 44 -29.73 -10.01 19.56
CA PHE A 44 -29.84 -8.63 19.07
C PHE A 44 -28.66 -7.75 19.48
N VAL A 45 -27.80 -8.21 20.39
CA VAL A 45 -26.59 -7.48 20.83
C VAL A 45 -25.69 -7.11 19.64
N SER A 46 -25.56 -8.00 18.66
CA SER A 46 -24.75 -7.76 17.46
C SER A 46 -25.32 -6.70 16.52
N LYS A 47 -26.61 -6.37 16.62
CA LYS A 47 -27.27 -5.33 15.81
C LYS A 47 -27.18 -3.92 16.42
N GLY A 48 -26.54 -3.81 17.58
CA GLY A 48 -26.44 -2.55 18.32
C GLY A 48 -27.72 -2.26 19.11
N TYR A 49 -27.57 -1.42 20.13
CA TYR A 49 -28.65 -1.04 21.04
C TYR A 49 -28.28 0.24 21.79
N GLU A 50 -29.26 0.89 22.40
CA GLU A 50 -29.04 2.06 23.23
C GLU A 50 -29.32 1.74 24.70
N VAL A 51 -28.54 2.31 25.60
CA VAL A 51 -28.77 2.26 27.05
C VAL A 51 -29.50 3.53 27.46
N LEU A 52 -30.65 3.37 28.11
CA LEU A 52 -31.51 4.44 28.57
C LEU A 52 -31.51 4.50 30.10
N SER A 53 -31.67 5.71 30.63
CA SER A 53 -32.01 5.92 32.04
C SER A 53 -33.45 5.49 32.31
N SER A 54 -33.82 5.32 33.58
CA SER A 54 -35.20 5.03 34.01
C SER A 54 -36.24 6.06 33.55
N LYS A 55 -35.82 7.25 33.11
CA LYS A 55 -36.67 8.30 32.53
C LYS A 55 -36.68 8.31 30.99
N GLY A 56 -36.14 7.27 30.34
CA GLY A 56 -36.09 7.12 28.88
C GLY A 56 -35.04 7.98 28.16
N LYS A 57 -34.15 8.67 28.89
CA LYS A 57 -33.04 9.43 28.29
C LYS A 57 -31.91 8.50 27.85
N VAL A 58 -31.42 8.65 26.62
CA VAL A 58 -30.22 7.93 26.12
C VAL A 58 -29.00 8.32 26.95
N LEU A 59 -28.38 7.31 27.55
CA LEU A 59 -27.14 7.40 28.30
C LEU A 59 -25.94 6.97 27.45
N GLU A 60 -26.11 5.95 26.62
CA GLU A 60 -25.05 5.35 25.80
C GLU A 60 -25.63 4.71 24.54
N VAL A 61 -24.89 4.72 23.44
CA VAL A 61 -25.26 4.06 22.17
C VAL A 61 -24.19 3.03 21.85
N ILE A 62 -24.57 1.76 21.81
CA ILE A 62 -23.72 0.65 21.40
C ILE A 62 -24.00 0.39 19.91
N PRO A 63 -23.05 0.70 19.01
CA PRO A 63 -23.26 0.50 17.59
C PRO A 63 -23.40 -1.00 17.25
N PRO A 64 -24.06 -1.34 16.14
CA PRO A 64 -23.99 -2.70 15.59
C PRO A 64 -22.55 -3.14 15.45
N ARG A 65 -22.32 -4.45 15.61
CA ARG A 65 -21.06 -5.06 15.18
C ARG A 65 -20.92 -4.77 13.68
N ARG A 66 -19.79 -4.17 13.29
CA ARG A 66 -19.45 -3.93 11.88
C ARG A 66 -19.73 -5.19 11.08
N THR A 67 -20.33 -5.02 9.89
CA THR A 67 -20.47 -6.15 8.98
C THR A 67 -19.07 -6.66 8.61
N ASP A 68 -18.94 -7.93 8.25
CA ASP A 68 -17.64 -8.47 7.84
C ASP A 68 -17.03 -7.71 6.65
N GLU A 69 -17.87 -7.05 5.85
CA GLU A 69 -17.48 -6.19 4.72
C GLU A 69 -16.94 -4.83 5.19
N GLU A 70 -17.64 -4.11 6.08
CA GLU A 70 -17.15 -2.86 6.67
C GLU A 70 -15.85 -3.06 7.47
N ALA A 71 -15.70 -4.22 8.13
CA ALA A 71 -14.48 -4.57 8.84
C ALA A 71 -13.30 -4.80 7.88
N ARG A 72 -13.55 -5.41 6.71
CA ARG A 72 -12.53 -5.61 5.65
C ARG A 72 -12.12 -4.29 5.02
N GLU A 73 -13.07 -3.45 4.64
CA GLU A 73 -12.78 -2.14 4.03
C GLU A 73 -11.92 -1.26 4.94
N VAL A 74 -12.22 -1.21 6.24
CA VAL A 74 -11.41 -0.46 7.21
C VAL A 74 -10.02 -1.08 7.35
N ALA A 75 -9.90 -2.41 7.39
CA ALA A 75 -8.61 -3.08 7.48
C ALA A 75 -7.73 -2.84 6.24
N GLU A 76 -8.33 -2.84 5.04
CA GLU A 76 -7.67 -2.51 3.77
C GLU A 76 -7.22 -1.04 3.74
N ALA A 77 -8.09 -0.11 4.16
CA ALA A 77 -7.73 1.30 4.25
C ALA A 77 -6.59 1.56 5.25
N GLU A 78 -6.61 0.89 6.41
CA GLU A 78 -5.53 0.97 7.39
C GLU A 78 -4.23 0.36 6.85
N ALA A 79 -4.30 -0.75 6.10
CA ALA A 79 -3.13 -1.36 5.47
C ALA A 79 -2.51 -0.42 4.42
N ALA A 80 -3.32 0.13 3.52
CA ALA A 80 -2.87 1.11 2.53
C ALA A 80 -2.25 2.35 3.20
N ALA A 81 -2.85 2.85 4.27
CA ALA A 81 -2.31 3.98 5.03
C ALA A 81 -0.96 3.66 5.71
N ARG A 82 -0.77 2.42 6.18
CA ARG A 82 0.53 1.96 6.71
C ARG A 82 1.57 1.88 5.59
N GLU A 83 1.23 1.27 4.46
CA GLU A 83 2.13 1.15 3.31
C GLU A 83 2.57 2.52 2.79
N ALA A 84 1.64 3.47 2.64
CA ALA A 84 1.97 4.84 2.23
C ALA A 84 2.94 5.52 3.22
N LYS A 85 2.73 5.36 4.53
CA LYS A 85 3.64 5.93 5.56
C LYS A 85 5.02 5.30 5.53
N GLU A 86 5.12 3.99 5.30
CA GLU A 86 6.42 3.32 5.19
C GLU A 86 7.13 3.72 3.90
N TYR A 87 6.40 3.86 2.80
CA TYR A 87 6.95 4.38 1.54
C TYR A 87 7.51 5.80 1.72
N ASP A 88 6.74 6.73 2.30
CA ASP A 88 7.19 8.10 2.60
C ASP A 88 8.44 8.11 3.49
N ARG A 89 8.46 7.27 4.53
CA ARG A 89 9.60 7.13 5.44
C ARG A 89 10.84 6.66 4.70
N ASN A 90 10.71 5.64 3.85
CA ASN A 90 11.82 5.11 3.07
C ASN A 90 12.38 6.17 2.11
N LEU A 91 11.51 6.96 1.51
CA LEU A 91 11.90 8.03 0.60
C LEU A 91 12.72 9.12 1.33
N LEU A 92 12.25 9.58 2.50
CA LEU A 92 12.96 10.53 3.36
C LEU A 92 14.26 9.98 3.96
N LEU A 93 14.35 8.66 4.17
CA LEU A 93 15.58 8.02 4.66
C LEU A 93 16.64 7.91 3.57
N ARG A 94 16.21 7.71 2.31
CA ARG A 94 17.12 7.50 1.17
C ARG A 94 17.62 8.81 0.58
N TYR A 95 16.82 9.87 0.63
CA TYR A 95 17.07 11.13 -0.06
C TYR A 95 16.91 12.32 0.86
N SER A 96 17.83 13.28 0.76
CA SER A 96 17.78 14.52 1.54
C SER A 96 17.13 15.67 0.77
N SER A 97 17.16 15.62 -0.56
CA SER A 97 16.55 16.62 -1.43
C SER A 97 15.98 16.01 -2.73
N VAL A 98 15.23 16.80 -3.49
CA VAL A 98 14.73 16.41 -4.81
C VAL A 98 15.90 16.16 -5.76
N GLU A 99 16.94 17.00 -5.71
CA GLU A 99 18.15 16.88 -6.52
C GLU A 99 18.89 15.55 -6.26
N ASP A 100 18.85 15.02 -5.03
CA ASP A 100 19.42 13.69 -4.74
C ASP A 100 18.66 12.58 -5.49
N ILE A 101 17.33 12.69 -5.57
CA ILE A 101 16.47 11.74 -6.30
C ILE A 101 16.75 11.84 -7.79
N GLU A 102 16.82 13.05 -8.34
CA GLU A 102 17.14 13.29 -9.76
C GLU A 102 18.53 12.77 -10.12
N ALA A 103 19.54 13.01 -9.28
CA ALA A 103 20.88 12.48 -9.50
C ALA A 103 20.91 10.94 -9.43
N ALA A 104 20.06 10.31 -8.60
CA ALA A 104 19.91 8.86 -8.55
C ALA A 104 19.19 8.31 -9.79
N ARG A 105 18.13 9.00 -10.25
CA ARG A 105 17.43 8.70 -11.50
C ARG A 105 18.42 8.73 -12.66
N ASP A 106 19.13 9.82 -12.84
CA ASP A 106 20.00 10.02 -13.99
C ASP A 106 21.11 8.96 -14.04
N ARG A 107 21.71 8.62 -12.89
CA ARG A 107 22.66 7.51 -12.77
C ARG A 107 22.06 6.16 -13.19
N ALA A 108 20.87 5.84 -12.71
CA ALA A 108 20.19 4.59 -13.04
C ALA A 108 19.80 4.51 -14.53
N LEU A 109 19.29 5.60 -15.08
CA LEU A 109 18.93 5.69 -16.50
C LEU A 109 20.16 5.61 -17.40
N ASP A 110 21.27 6.25 -17.03
CA ASP A 110 22.49 6.21 -17.82
C ASP A 110 23.14 4.83 -17.82
N GLU A 111 23.08 4.10 -16.71
CA GLU A 111 23.50 2.70 -16.66
C GLU A 111 22.70 1.84 -17.66
N LEU A 112 21.36 1.99 -17.68
CA LEU A 112 20.50 1.29 -18.64
C LEU A 112 20.78 1.69 -20.08
N LYS A 113 20.99 2.98 -20.36
CA LYS A 113 21.37 3.48 -21.70
C LYS A 113 22.69 2.89 -22.16
N ILE A 114 23.69 2.77 -21.27
CA ILE A 114 24.97 2.13 -21.61
C ILE A 114 24.73 0.67 -21.99
N ARG A 115 23.93 -0.07 -21.22
CA ARG A 115 23.58 -1.47 -21.53
C ARG A 115 22.86 -1.59 -22.88
N ILE A 116 21.94 -0.69 -23.18
CA ILE A 116 21.26 -0.62 -24.49
C ILE A 116 22.27 -0.38 -25.61
N ARG A 117 23.18 0.59 -25.47
CA ARG A 117 24.20 0.89 -26.49
C ARG A 117 25.11 -0.31 -26.77
N ILE A 118 25.47 -1.07 -25.75
CA ILE A 118 26.27 -2.31 -25.92
C ILE A 118 25.49 -3.33 -26.75
N LEU A 119 24.21 -3.55 -26.43
CA LEU A 119 23.36 -4.47 -27.20
C LEU A 119 23.19 -3.98 -28.65
N GLU A 120 22.97 -2.68 -28.86
CA GLU A 120 22.86 -2.08 -30.20
C GLU A 120 24.16 -2.23 -31.00
N SER A 121 25.33 -2.08 -30.37
CA SER A 121 26.62 -2.35 -31.00
C SER A 121 26.74 -3.82 -31.42
N ASN A 122 26.35 -4.75 -30.54
CA ASN A 122 26.36 -6.19 -30.87
C ASN A 122 25.42 -6.50 -32.04
N ARG A 123 24.23 -5.89 -32.07
CA ARG A 123 23.28 -6.02 -33.18
C ARG A 123 23.89 -5.59 -34.51
N ILE A 124 24.67 -4.50 -34.52
CA ILE A 124 25.35 -4.03 -35.74
C ILE A 124 26.36 -5.08 -36.22
N THR A 125 27.18 -5.63 -35.31
CA THR A 125 28.15 -6.68 -35.64
C THR A 125 27.45 -7.95 -36.16
N LEU A 126 26.38 -8.41 -35.51
CA LEU A 126 25.61 -9.57 -35.94
C LEU A 126 25.02 -9.38 -37.35
N ASN A 127 24.45 -8.20 -37.64
CA ASN A 127 23.94 -7.88 -38.97
C ASN A 127 25.04 -7.86 -40.04
N GLN A 128 26.23 -7.35 -39.71
CA GLN A 128 27.36 -7.35 -40.65
C GLN A 128 27.81 -8.78 -40.97
N SER A 129 27.92 -9.65 -39.96
CA SER A 129 28.24 -11.07 -40.14
C SER A 129 27.16 -11.75 -40.98
N LEU A 130 25.88 -11.58 -40.63
CA LEU A 130 24.76 -12.16 -41.35
C LEU A 130 24.75 -11.74 -42.84
N ALA A 131 24.94 -10.46 -43.13
CA ALA A 131 25.02 -9.96 -44.50
C ALA A 131 26.20 -10.57 -45.28
N SER A 132 27.35 -10.77 -44.62
CA SER A 132 28.51 -11.41 -45.24
C SER A 132 28.20 -12.87 -45.62
N TYR A 133 27.66 -13.66 -44.71
CA TYR A 133 27.32 -15.07 -44.96
C TYR A 133 26.19 -15.20 -46.00
N GLN A 134 25.17 -14.35 -45.94
CA GLN A 134 24.11 -14.30 -46.96
C GLN A 134 24.65 -13.95 -48.34
N SER A 135 25.64 -13.05 -48.43
CA SER A 135 26.30 -12.75 -49.71
C SER A 135 27.04 -13.96 -50.24
N GLU A 136 27.75 -14.71 -49.39
CA GLU A 136 28.46 -15.93 -49.80
C GLU A 136 27.50 -17.01 -50.31
N ALA A 137 26.37 -17.20 -49.63
CA ALA A 137 25.33 -18.13 -50.06
C ALA A 137 24.74 -17.73 -51.42
N ALA A 138 24.39 -16.45 -51.58
CA ALA A 138 23.88 -15.92 -52.83
C ALA A 138 24.91 -16.03 -53.97
N ASP A 139 26.20 -15.91 -53.69
CA ASP A 139 27.27 -16.11 -54.67
C ASP A 139 27.37 -17.56 -55.13
N ALA A 140 27.17 -18.53 -54.24
CA ALA A 140 27.13 -19.95 -54.58
C ALA A 140 25.93 -20.26 -55.50
N GLU A 141 24.74 -19.78 -55.14
CA GLU A 141 23.53 -19.94 -55.95
C GLU A 141 23.68 -19.33 -57.35
N ARG A 142 24.30 -18.14 -57.46
CA ARG A 142 24.56 -17.50 -58.76
C ARG A 142 25.54 -18.28 -59.63
N ARG A 143 26.40 -19.12 -59.04
CA ARG A 143 27.26 -20.06 -59.77
C ARG A 143 26.54 -21.37 -60.13
N GLY A 144 25.28 -21.52 -59.75
CA GLY A 144 24.50 -22.74 -59.96
C GLY A 144 24.89 -23.89 -59.04
N VAL A 145 25.53 -23.58 -57.91
CA VAL A 145 25.94 -24.55 -56.88
C VAL A 145 25.09 -24.31 -55.64
N GLU A 146 24.64 -25.38 -55.00
CA GLU A 146 23.93 -25.30 -53.72
C GLU A 146 24.88 -24.77 -52.63
N ALA A 147 24.35 -23.94 -51.73
CA ALA A 147 25.12 -23.45 -50.58
C ALA A 147 25.48 -24.62 -49.65
N ASP A 148 26.66 -24.56 -49.02
CA ASP A 148 27.09 -25.57 -48.04
C ASP A 148 26.15 -25.59 -46.83
N ASP A 149 25.79 -26.77 -46.32
CA ASP A 149 24.89 -26.91 -45.17
C ASP A 149 25.41 -26.14 -43.95
N LYS A 150 26.73 -26.11 -43.76
CA LYS A 150 27.38 -25.34 -42.69
C LYS A 150 27.16 -23.84 -42.82
N LEU A 151 27.17 -23.33 -44.06
CA LEU A 151 26.93 -21.93 -44.34
C LEU A 151 25.49 -21.55 -43.99
N LEU A 152 24.53 -22.41 -44.33
CA LEU A 152 23.12 -22.23 -43.98
C LEU A 152 22.91 -22.29 -42.46
N GLU A 153 23.53 -23.25 -41.77
CA GLU A 153 23.48 -23.37 -40.31
C GLU A 153 24.03 -22.13 -39.60
N GLU A 154 25.15 -21.56 -40.07
CA GLU A 154 25.69 -20.31 -39.51
C GLU A 154 24.76 -19.11 -39.75
N ILE A 155 24.09 -19.04 -40.90
CA ILE A 155 23.08 -18.00 -41.17
C ILE A 155 21.92 -18.12 -40.18
N ASP A 156 21.41 -19.33 -39.96
CA ASP A 156 20.29 -19.58 -39.05
C ASP A 156 20.68 -19.23 -37.59
N ASN A 157 21.86 -19.65 -37.14
CA ASN A 157 22.40 -19.31 -35.82
C ASN A 157 22.51 -17.80 -35.61
N LEU A 158 23.02 -17.06 -36.60
CA LEU A 158 23.13 -15.61 -36.54
C LEU A 158 21.76 -14.92 -36.50
N GLN A 159 20.76 -15.45 -37.21
CA GLN A 159 19.40 -14.94 -37.15
C GLN A 159 18.77 -15.15 -35.78
N GLU A 160 18.95 -16.31 -35.16
CA GLU A 160 18.47 -16.59 -33.80
C GLU A 160 19.15 -15.68 -32.77
N GLU A 161 20.48 -15.49 -32.87
CA GLU A 161 21.21 -14.60 -31.99
C GLU A 161 20.76 -13.14 -32.14
N LEU A 162 20.52 -12.70 -33.39
CA LEU A 162 20.01 -11.37 -33.67
C LEU A 162 18.61 -11.15 -33.06
N ALA A 163 17.70 -12.11 -33.23
CA ALA A 163 16.36 -12.04 -32.64
C ALA A 163 16.43 -11.98 -31.10
N GLY A 164 17.29 -12.79 -30.48
CA GLY A 164 17.53 -12.74 -29.04
C GLY A 164 18.13 -11.41 -28.57
N ASN A 165 19.03 -10.82 -29.36
CA ASN A 165 19.61 -9.51 -29.08
C ASN A 165 18.55 -8.40 -29.14
N GLU A 166 17.70 -8.40 -30.17
CA GLU A 166 16.62 -7.42 -30.32
C GLU A 166 15.58 -7.51 -29.20
N GLN A 167 15.22 -8.71 -28.77
CA GLN A 167 14.34 -8.90 -27.61
C GLN A 167 14.95 -8.28 -26.34
N ARG A 168 16.26 -8.48 -26.10
CA ARG A 168 16.96 -7.89 -24.96
C ARG A 168 17.00 -6.37 -25.04
N ILE A 169 17.20 -5.79 -26.23
CA ILE A 169 17.11 -4.33 -26.43
C ILE A 169 15.71 -3.83 -26.05
N GLY A 170 14.67 -4.49 -26.56
CA GLY A 170 13.27 -4.14 -26.27
C GLY A 170 12.97 -4.17 -24.77
N GLN A 171 13.36 -5.25 -24.08
CA GLN A 171 13.20 -5.38 -22.63
C GLN A 171 13.89 -4.25 -21.87
N ARG A 172 15.13 -3.88 -22.26
CA ARG A 172 15.88 -2.81 -21.60
C ARG A 172 15.29 -1.42 -21.82
N ARG A 173 14.66 -1.19 -22.98
CA ARG A 173 13.94 0.06 -23.23
C ARG A 173 12.68 0.17 -22.37
N VAL A 174 11.91 -0.90 -22.26
CA VAL A 174 10.74 -0.95 -21.34
C VAL A 174 11.18 -0.75 -19.89
N GLU A 175 12.29 -1.37 -19.48
CA GLU A 175 12.87 -1.19 -18.15
C GLU A 175 13.29 0.27 -17.92
N LEU A 176 13.92 0.91 -18.90
CA LEU A 176 14.30 2.32 -18.83
C LEU A 176 13.09 3.23 -18.62
N ASP A 177 12.00 3.03 -19.36
CA ASP A 177 10.77 3.81 -19.22
C ASP A 177 10.11 3.57 -17.85
N ALA A 178 10.08 2.31 -17.39
CA ALA A 178 9.52 1.94 -16.10
C ALA A 178 10.31 2.55 -14.92
N VAL A 179 11.64 2.54 -15.00
CA VAL A 179 12.52 3.16 -14.01
C VAL A 179 12.36 4.68 -14.00
N ALA A 180 12.31 5.31 -15.18
CA ALA A 180 12.07 6.75 -15.29
C ALA A 180 10.75 7.15 -14.62
N ALA A 181 9.65 6.47 -14.97
CA ALA A 181 8.33 6.72 -14.38
C ALA A 181 8.29 6.45 -12.87
N SER A 182 9.07 5.49 -12.37
CA SER A 182 9.18 5.26 -10.92
C SER A 182 9.83 6.42 -10.20
N TYR A 183 10.94 6.94 -10.72
CA TYR A 183 11.60 8.09 -10.13
C TYR A 183 10.76 9.37 -10.22
N GLU A 184 9.99 9.56 -11.28
CA GLU A 184 9.05 10.69 -11.37
C GLU A 184 7.97 10.64 -10.28
N ARG A 185 7.43 9.45 -9.98
CA ARG A 185 6.50 9.26 -8.86
C ARG A 185 7.17 9.54 -7.52
N ASP A 186 8.38 9.03 -7.32
CA ASP A 186 9.18 9.27 -6.12
C ASP A 186 9.43 10.79 -5.92
N ILE A 187 9.83 11.51 -6.97
CA ILE A 187 10.04 12.97 -6.93
C ILE A 187 8.76 13.70 -6.54
N ALA A 188 7.65 13.45 -7.25
CA ALA A 188 6.39 14.13 -6.99
C ALA A 188 5.90 13.89 -5.56
N ARG A 189 6.05 12.65 -5.06
CA ARG A 189 5.69 12.35 -3.67
C ARG A 189 6.60 13.04 -2.67
N PHE A 190 7.90 13.09 -2.93
CA PHE A 190 8.85 13.77 -2.05
C PHE A 190 8.53 15.26 -1.91
N GLU A 191 8.22 15.93 -3.03
CA GLU A 191 7.81 17.34 -3.04
C GLU A 191 6.55 17.56 -2.19
N GLU A 192 5.53 16.71 -2.34
CA GLU A 192 4.32 16.76 -1.53
C GLU A 192 4.63 16.64 -0.03
N ILE A 193 5.49 15.69 0.35
CA ILE A 193 5.92 15.51 1.74
C ILE A 193 6.60 16.78 2.27
N LEU A 194 7.53 17.36 1.50
CA LEU A 194 8.23 18.58 1.90
C LEU A 194 7.27 19.75 2.09
N ASP A 195 6.29 19.91 1.21
CA ASP A 195 5.30 20.99 1.30
C ASP A 195 4.35 20.81 2.49
N LEU A 196 3.94 19.58 2.79
CA LEU A 196 3.18 19.26 4.00
C LEU A 196 3.97 19.58 5.28
N VAL A 197 5.27 19.29 5.30
CA VAL A 197 6.15 19.61 6.43
C VAL A 197 6.29 21.13 6.60
N LYS A 198 6.51 21.88 5.51
CA LYS A 198 6.58 23.35 5.54
C LYS A 198 5.27 23.96 6.05
N LEU A 199 4.12 23.50 5.56
CA LEU A 199 2.81 23.98 5.99
C LEU A 199 2.57 23.74 7.48
N ARG A 200 2.96 22.56 7.99
CA ARG A 200 2.88 22.25 9.42
C ARG A 200 3.74 23.21 10.24
N GLN A 201 4.98 23.46 9.81
CA GLN A 201 5.89 24.37 10.49
C GLN A 201 5.37 25.82 10.52
N GLN A 202 4.77 26.30 9.42
CA GLN A 202 4.16 27.64 9.36
C GLN A 202 2.97 27.78 10.32
N ARG A 203 2.12 26.75 10.40
CA ARG A 203 1.01 26.71 11.37
C ARG A 203 1.51 26.70 12.82
N GLU A 204 2.56 25.94 13.11
CA GLU A 204 3.17 25.89 14.44
C GLU A 204 3.82 27.23 14.84
N ARG A 205 4.31 28.01 13.87
CA ARG A 205 4.86 29.36 14.07
C ARG A 205 3.81 30.48 14.12
N GLY A 206 2.54 30.17 13.83
CA GLY A 206 1.46 31.16 13.80
C GLY A 206 1.53 32.12 12.61
N GLU A 207 2.18 31.69 11.52
CA GLU A 207 2.31 32.48 10.27
C GLU A 207 1.11 32.28 9.33
N LEU A 208 0.18 31.39 9.68
CA LEU A 208 -1.05 31.04 8.97
C LEU A 208 -2.22 30.81 9.95
#